data_AF-A0A0S6W654-F1
#
_entry.id   AF-A0A0S6W654-F1
#
_cell.length_a   1.000
_cell.length_b   1.000
_cell.length_c   1.000
_cell.angle_alpha   90.00
_cell.angle_beta   90.00
_cell.angle_gamma   90.00
#
_symmetry.space_group_name_H-M   'P 1'
#
loop_
_entity.id
_entity.type
_entity.pdbx_description
1 polymer ?
#
loop_
_entity_poly.entity_id
_entity_poly.type
_entity_poly.pdbx_seq_one_letter_code
_entity_poly.pdbx_strand_id
1 'polypeptide(L)'
;MSVENFRSFSHIIQAAEELVALNHGRLSPSSLAAVRTPSPAWARHANYVETNDAHSLSWFQAVRKLLHETRADGAPYRHIAILFRSNLEVYRAFTELKKALQDVNTASVTIRVQGEGIQFARLREVEYFLDAFRARAEKPLPQNVVDDFLKDCQALPACWHQDFLQILHTLLLEFQNTRYDSSTFGDLVEYIEDIGRSDAGQIYKISQFWQPHKVLDSDLPGQQGTDIVLSSIHKVKGLEFDAVVIPASIADLPFAHSPASRADLQSIFAEERRIYYVGMTRARDRLLLLRSKREDCLIKNQSFSLSSDQKLQLGIGFNAGIENLYISQNANQTCIRSYAQLSEEVFLRYIEHNIAIGDPLTLQRIQQCWCLVHKGMPVGRLSQKAAQKLNPSTAYTGLEVTQVVRYSYQQSLASDKKNRTRGRGYSTHFAELWSPYFRQKGWTYLVDFCGYAQPSSR
;
A
#
# COMPACT_ATOMS: atom_id res chain seq x y z
N MET A 1 28.88 25.15 2.93
CA MET A 1 28.81 24.45 1.63
C MET A 1 27.35 24.11 1.38
N SER A 2 26.74 24.66 0.33
CA SER A 2 25.40 24.27 -0.13
C SER A 2 25.44 22.81 -0.58
N VAL A 3 24.40 22.04 -0.27
CA VAL A 3 24.24 20.69 -0.84
C VAL A 3 23.54 20.89 -2.18
N GLU A 4 24.08 20.32 -3.26
CA GLU A 4 23.47 20.46 -4.57
C GLU A 4 22.25 19.53 -4.71
N ASN A 5 21.12 20.08 -5.14
CA ASN A 5 19.92 19.32 -5.44
C ASN A 5 19.82 19.13 -6.96
N PHE A 6 20.07 17.90 -7.40
CA PHE A 6 19.97 17.48 -8.80
C PHE A 6 18.60 16.89 -9.17
N ARG A 7 17.65 16.85 -8.21
CA ARG A 7 16.44 16.02 -8.31
C ARG A 7 15.24 16.85 -8.74
N SER A 8 14.88 17.86 -7.95
CA SER A 8 13.69 18.69 -8.17
C SER A 8 14.06 20.04 -8.80
N PHE A 9 13.13 20.64 -9.51
CA PHE A 9 13.29 22.04 -9.94
C PHE A 9 13.35 23.02 -8.75
N SER A 10 14.05 24.14 -8.95
CA SER A 10 14.32 25.17 -7.93
C SER A 10 13.09 25.64 -7.14
N HIS A 11 12.00 25.93 -7.83
CA HIS A 11 10.75 26.39 -7.22
C HIS A 11 10.11 25.33 -6.27
N ILE A 12 10.22 24.03 -6.56
CA ILE A 12 9.77 22.94 -5.67
C ILE A 12 10.60 22.95 -4.38
N ILE A 13 11.92 23.09 -4.52
CA ILE A 13 12.84 23.15 -3.37
C ILE A 13 12.55 24.37 -2.51
N GLN A 14 12.36 25.54 -3.13
CA GLN A 14 12.01 26.76 -2.43
C GLN A 14 10.72 26.58 -1.59
N ALA A 15 9.64 26.08 -2.20
CA ALA A 15 8.38 25.86 -1.49
C ALA A 15 8.54 24.88 -0.32
N ALA A 16 9.34 23.81 -0.49
CA ALA A 16 9.61 22.85 0.58
C ALA A 16 10.46 23.48 1.69
N GLU A 17 11.47 24.28 1.35
CA GLU A 17 12.31 24.99 2.30
C GLU A 17 11.52 26.04 3.10
N GLU A 18 10.62 26.80 2.47
CA GLU A 18 9.72 27.75 3.13
C GLU A 18 8.88 27.07 4.22
N LEU A 19 8.35 25.86 3.95
CA LEU A 19 7.61 25.10 4.95
C LEU A 19 8.50 24.69 6.13
N VAL A 20 9.67 24.12 5.88
CA VAL A 20 10.56 23.64 6.96
C VAL A 20 11.23 24.80 7.72
N ALA A 21 11.34 25.99 7.12
CA ALA A 21 11.88 27.19 7.76
C ALA A 21 11.05 27.64 8.98
N LEU A 22 9.79 27.20 9.09
CA LEU A 22 8.93 27.42 10.26
C LEU A 22 9.39 26.66 11.51
N ASN A 23 10.36 25.75 11.41
CA ASN A 23 10.91 25.01 12.54
C ASN A 23 11.93 25.83 13.34
N HIS A 24 11.71 25.97 14.65
CA HIS A 24 12.68 26.61 15.56
C HIS A 24 13.94 25.76 15.78
N GLY A 25 15.08 26.41 16.03
CA GLY A 25 16.32 25.74 16.48
C GLY A 25 17.09 24.95 15.41
N ARG A 26 16.94 25.31 14.13
CA ARG A 26 17.65 24.64 13.04
C ARG A 26 19.16 24.93 13.14
N LEU A 27 20.00 23.89 13.18
CA LEU A 27 21.38 24.01 12.71
C LEU A 27 21.27 24.44 11.25
N SER A 28 21.73 25.66 10.92
CA SER A 28 21.54 26.28 9.59
C SER A 28 21.66 25.23 8.50
N PRO A 29 20.58 24.94 7.74
CA PRO A 29 20.69 23.98 6.67
C PRO A 29 21.69 24.53 5.68
N SER A 30 22.55 23.69 5.16
CA SER A 30 23.12 23.92 3.85
C SER A 30 21.94 24.20 2.91
N SER A 31 21.77 25.46 2.48
CA SER A 31 20.77 25.81 1.46
C SER A 31 20.95 24.84 0.29
N LEU A 32 19.85 24.20 -0.14
CA LEU A 32 19.92 23.30 -1.27
C LEU A 32 19.98 24.14 -2.54
N ALA A 33 21.15 24.20 -3.16
CA ALA A 33 21.29 24.85 -4.45
C ALA A 33 20.64 23.94 -5.50
N ALA A 34 19.48 24.32 -6.02
CA ALA A 34 18.82 23.57 -7.09
C ALA A 34 19.59 23.73 -8.39
N VAL A 35 20.07 22.62 -8.93
CA VAL A 35 20.84 22.58 -10.19
C VAL A 35 19.91 22.56 -11.39
N ARG A 36 18.70 21.99 -11.25
CA ARG A 36 17.70 21.94 -12.31
C ARG A 36 16.86 23.23 -12.35
N THR A 37 16.88 23.93 -13.48
CA THR A 37 16.01 25.07 -13.75
C THR A 37 15.13 24.78 -14.97
N PRO A 38 13.80 24.98 -14.90
CA PRO A 38 12.92 24.78 -16.05
C PRO A 38 13.16 25.86 -17.12
N SER A 39 12.80 25.57 -18.37
CA SER A 39 12.84 26.58 -19.45
C SER A 39 11.88 27.75 -19.15
N PRO A 40 12.10 28.97 -19.68
CA PRO A 40 11.22 30.11 -19.42
C PRO A 40 9.75 29.90 -19.86
N ALA A 41 9.53 29.13 -20.93
CA ALA A 41 8.18 28.75 -21.38
C ALA A 41 7.50 27.79 -20.39
N TRP A 42 8.29 26.90 -19.79
CA TRP A 42 7.87 25.98 -18.74
C TRP A 42 7.68 26.66 -17.38
N ALA A 43 8.38 27.75 -17.09
CA ALA A 43 8.26 28.47 -15.83
C ALA A 43 6.83 28.99 -15.56
N ARG A 44 6.00 29.16 -16.60
CA ARG A 44 4.56 29.44 -16.46
C ARG A 44 3.73 28.26 -15.91
N HIS A 45 4.29 27.06 -15.99
CA HIS A 45 3.81 25.81 -15.41
C HIS A 45 4.62 25.44 -14.16
N ALA A 46 5.33 26.38 -13.53
CA ALA A 46 5.95 26.19 -12.23
C ALA A 46 4.86 26.05 -11.14
N ASN A 47 5.05 25.12 -10.19
CA ASN A 47 4.24 24.80 -9.00
C ASN A 47 2.80 25.34 -8.97
N TYR A 48 1.84 24.41 -9.03
CA TYR A 48 0.45 24.74 -8.76
C TYR A 48 0.12 24.43 -7.30
N VAL A 49 0.22 25.45 -6.42
CA VAL A 49 -0.37 25.38 -5.08
C VAL A 49 -1.79 25.87 -5.21
N GLU A 50 -2.75 24.95 -5.12
CA GLU A 50 -4.17 25.30 -5.10
C GLU A 50 -4.68 25.22 -3.67
N THR A 51 -5.06 26.38 -3.15
CA THR A 51 -5.85 26.47 -1.92
C THR A 51 -7.29 26.09 -2.27
N ASN A 52 -7.78 24.98 -1.71
CA ASN A 52 -9.18 24.62 -1.85
C ASN A 52 -9.86 24.66 -0.48
N ASP A 53 -10.75 25.64 -0.31
CA ASP A 53 -11.53 25.85 0.91
C ASP A 53 -12.67 24.82 1.06
N ALA A 54 -13.05 24.14 -0.02
CA ALA A 54 -14.05 23.08 -0.01
C ALA A 54 -13.38 21.72 0.19
N HIS A 55 -13.66 21.04 1.29
CA HIS A 55 -13.25 19.65 1.59
C HIS A 55 -13.72 18.59 0.55
N SER A 56 -14.13 18.99 -0.66
CA SER A 56 -14.59 18.14 -1.76
C SER A 56 -13.50 17.98 -2.82
N LEU A 57 -13.01 16.73 -2.98
CA LEU A 57 -12.60 16.07 -4.24
C LEU A 57 -11.78 16.86 -5.31
N SER A 58 -11.13 17.98 -5.00
CA SER A 58 -10.37 18.76 -6.02
C SER A 58 -9.09 18.08 -6.47
N TRP A 59 -8.56 17.15 -5.67
CA TRP A 59 -7.34 16.46 -6.04
C TRP A 59 -7.51 15.54 -7.26
N PHE A 60 -8.74 15.08 -7.55
CA PHE A 60 -9.04 14.39 -8.80
C PHE A 60 -8.87 15.27 -10.02
N GLN A 61 -9.26 16.55 -9.92
CA GLN A 61 -9.05 17.51 -10.99
C GLN A 61 -7.56 17.78 -11.19
N ALA A 62 -6.79 17.86 -10.10
CA ALA A 62 -5.34 17.97 -10.15
C ALA A 62 -4.69 16.76 -10.88
N VAL A 63 -5.13 15.54 -10.59
CA VAL A 63 -4.67 14.32 -11.28
C VAL A 63 -5.09 14.32 -12.75
N ARG A 64 -6.35 14.63 -13.07
CA ARG A 64 -6.83 14.74 -14.45
C ARG A 64 -6.04 15.79 -15.25
N LYS A 65 -5.73 16.93 -14.63
CA LYS A 65 -4.90 17.98 -15.23
C LYS A 65 -3.51 17.43 -15.58
N LEU A 66 -2.86 16.73 -14.65
CA LEU A 66 -1.56 16.10 -14.91
C LEU A 66 -1.60 15.11 -16.07
N LEU A 67 -2.67 14.31 -16.21
CA LEU A 67 -2.83 13.35 -17.31
C LEU A 67 -2.94 14.02 -18.69
N HIS A 68 -3.31 15.31 -18.75
CA HIS A 68 -3.40 16.10 -19.98
C HIS A 68 -2.22 17.08 -20.18
N GLU A 69 -1.36 17.24 -19.16
CA GLU A 69 -0.16 18.07 -19.25
C GLU A 69 1.04 17.23 -19.78
N THR A 70 1.99 17.90 -20.44
CA THR A 70 3.27 17.32 -20.88
C THR A 70 4.42 17.99 -20.16
N ARG A 71 5.51 17.24 -19.90
CA ARG A 71 6.88 17.54 -19.37
C ARG A 71 7.67 18.51 -20.26
N ALA A 72 8.78 19.06 -19.73
CA ALA A 72 9.54 20.14 -20.39
C ALA A 72 10.18 19.76 -21.72
N ASP A 73 10.37 18.46 -21.90
CA ASP A 73 10.81 17.80 -23.12
C ASP A 73 9.65 17.43 -24.06
N GLY A 74 8.41 17.82 -23.74
CA GLY A 74 7.19 17.49 -24.48
C GLY A 74 6.62 16.09 -24.20
N ALA A 75 7.28 15.28 -23.36
CA ALA A 75 6.80 13.94 -23.01
C ALA A 75 5.64 13.99 -21.99
N PRO A 76 4.71 13.02 -21.94
CA PRO A 76 3.74 12.96 -20.85
C PRO A 76 4.40 12.66 -19.50
N TYR A 77 3.72 12.97 -18.39
CA TYR A 77 4.11 12.46 -17.07
C TYR A 77 3.84 10.95 -17.02
N ARG A 78 4.89 10.17 -16.77
CA ARG A 78 4.80 8.70 -16.75
C ARG A 78 4.69 8.15 -15.34
N HIS A 79 5.34 8.80 -14.38
CA HIS A 79 5.30 8.40 -12.99
C HIS A 79 4.69 9.52 -12.16
N ILE A 80 3.45 9.34 -11.74
CA ILE A 80 2.71 10.27 -10.90
C ILE A 80 2.55 9.65 -9.51
N ALA A 81 2.96 10.35 -8.46
CA ALA A 81 2.63 9.95 -7.10
C ALA A 81 1.53 10.80 -6.49
N ILE A 82 0.61 10.18 -5.77
CA ILE A 82 -0.38 10.84 -4.93
C ILE A 82 -0.07 10.46 -3.48
N LEU A 83 0.42 11.44 -2.72
CA LEU A 83 0.98 11.20 -1.39
C LEU A 83 0.04 11.70 -0.30
N PHE A 84 -0.44 10.77 0.52
CA PHE A 84 -1.35 11.05 1.63
C PHE A 84 -0.61 11.06 2.96
N ARG A 85 -1.18 11.72 3.97
CA ARG A 85 -0.57 11.73 5.30
C ARG A 85 -0.69 10.36 5.98
N SER A 86 -1.83 9.67 5.86
CA SER A 86 -2.07 8.38 6.50
C SER A 86 -2.42 7.27 5.50
N ASN A 87 -2.12 6.01 5.84
CA ASN A 87 -2.45 4.85 4.99
C ASN A 87 -3.96 4.76 4.74
N LEU A 88 -4.79 5.12 5.71
CA LEU A 88 -6.24 5.06 5.57
C LEU A 88 -6.75 6.00 4.48
N GLU A 89 -6.15 7.19 4.36
CA GLU A 89 -6.45 8.13 3.28
C GLU A 89 -6.01 7.59 1.92
N VAL A 90 -4.88 6.88 1.84
CA VAL A 90 -4.40 6.21 0.60
C VAL A 90 -5.46 5.27 0.05
N TYR A 91 -5.97 4.38 0.89
CA TYR A 91 -6.92 3.36 0.45
C TYR A 91 -8.27 3.95 0.07
N ARG A 92 -8.78 4.91 0.84
CA ARG A 92 -9.99 5.63 0.47
C ARG A 92 -9.84 6.33 -0.89
N ALA A 93 -8.72 7.02 -1.08
CA ALA A 93 -8.42 7.69 -2.33
C ALA A 93 -8.27 6.71 -3.50
N PHE A 94 -7.73 5.51 -3.27
CA PHE A 94 -7.63 4.47 -4.29
C PHE A 94 -9.00 4.03 -4.79
N THR A 95 -9.93 3.73 -3.87
CA THR A 95 -11.31 3.37 -4.23
C THR A 95 -12.02 4.50 -4.97
N GLU A 96 -11.88 5.74 -4.49
CA GLU A 96 -12.46 6.93 -5.13
C GLU A 96 -11.85 7.17 -6.52
N LEU A 97 -10.52 7.01 -6.69
CA LEU A 97 -9.82 7.19 -7.96
C LEU A 97 -10.18 6.14 -8.99
N LYS A 98 -10.23 4.87 -8.59
CA LYS A 98 -10.67 3.79 -9.48
C LYS A 98 -12.05 4.08 -10.02
N LYS A 99 -12.99 4.51 -9.17
CA LYS A 99 -14.34 4.91 -9.61
C LYS A 99 -14.31 6.11 -10.55
N ALA A 100 -13.55 7.16 -10.20
CA ALA A 100 -13.48 8.38 -10.99
C ALA A 100 -12.82 8.20 -12.37
N LEU A 101 -11.93 7.21 -12.52
CA LEU A 101 -11.24 6.92 -13.77
C LEU A 101 -11.89 5.81 -14.60
N GLN A 102 -12.99 5.19 -14.14
CA GLN A 102 -13.73 4.18 -14.93
C GLN A 102 -14.17 4.68 -16.32
N ASP A 103 -14.48 5.98 -16.45
CA ASP A 103 -14.97 6.58 -17.71
C ASP A 103 -13.86 7.20 -18.58
N VAL A 104 -12.62 7.26 -18.08
CA VAL A 104 -11.46 7.68 -18.89
C VAL A 104 -10.97 6.46 -19.65
N ASN A 105 -10.48 6.61 -20.89
CA ASN A 105 -9.84 5.52 -21.62
C ASN A 105 -8.57 5.06 -20.87
N THR A 106 -8.79 4.16 -19.91
CA THR A 106 -7.87 3.71 -18.86
C THR A 106 -6.86 2.70 -19.38
N ALA A 107 -6.95 2.30 -20.65
CA ALA A 107 -6.00 1.42 -21.30
C ALA A 107 -4.55 1.95 -21.26
N SER A 108 -4.34 3.22 -20.90
CA SER A 108 -3.03 3.84 -20.73
C SER A 108 -2.72 4.32 -19.31
N VAL A 109 -3.54 4.02 -18.29
CA VAL A 109 -3.28 4.46 -16.90
C VAL A 109 -3.33 3.29 -15.93
N THR A 110 -2.18 2.94 -15.35
CA THR A 110 -2.07 1.94 -14.27
C THR A 110 -2.15 2.63 -12.92
N ILE A 111 -2.93 2.10 -11.98
CA ILE A 111 -3.10 2.68 -10.63
C ILE A 111 -2.74 1.64 -9.58
N ARG A 112 -1.81 1.97 -8.68
CA ARG A 112 -1.38 1.05 -7.61
C ARG A 112 -1.18 1.74 -6.27
N VAL A 113 -1.27 0.95 -5.21
CA VAL A 113 -1.03 1.38 -3.82
C VAL A 113 0.34 0.89 -3.35
N GLN A 114 1.16 1.80 -2.83
CA GLN A 114 2.40 1.50 -2.13
C GLN A 114 2.13 1.62 -0.62
N GLY A 115 1.87 0.48 0.05
CA GLY A 115 1.36 0.41 1.43
C GLY A 115 2.38 -0.03 2.49
N GLU A 116 1.92 -0.12 3.74
CA GLU A 116 2.65 -0.77 4.84
C GLU A 116 2.44 -2.28 4.85
N GLY A 117 3.50 -3.02 5.23
CA GLY A 117 3.30 -4.26 5.98
C GLY A 117 3.14 -5.54 5.18
N ILE A 118 3.61 -5.58 3.93
CA ILE A 118 3.63 -6.82 3.16
C ILE A 118 5.08 -7.26 3.02
N GLN A 119 5.40 -8.41 3.59
CA GLN A 119 6.53 -9.17 3.06
C GLN A 119 6.06 -9.65 1.69
N PHE A 120 6.46 -8.96 0.61
CA PHE A 120 6.02 -9.27 -0.76
C PHE A 120 6.04 -10.78 -1.05
N ALA A 121 7.07 -11.45 -0.52
CA ALA A 121 7.25 -12.90 -0.55
C ALA A 121 6.12 -13.75 0.06
N ARG A 122 5.16 -13.16 0.79
CA ARG A 122 4.02 -13.82 1.45
C ARG A 122 2.70 -13.68 0.70
N LEU A 123 2.66 -12.90 -0.37
CA LEU A 123 1.47 -12.77 -1.21
C LEU A 123 1.10 -14.13 -1.77
N ARG A 124 -0.21 -14.43 -1.89
CA ARG A 124 -0.72 -15.69 -2.46
C ARG A 124 -0.06 -15.98 -3.81
N GLU A 125 -0.02 -14.98 -4.66
CA GLU A 125 0.56 -15.01 -6.01
C GLU A 125 2.04 -15.40 -5.96
N VAL A 126 2.80 -14.81 -5.03
CA VAL A 126 4.25 -14.99 -4.94
C VAL A 126 4.60 -16.32 -4.30
N GLU A 127 3.97 -16.66 -3.18
CA GLU A 127 4.23 -17.92 -2.46
C GLU A 127 3.88 -19.15 -3.31
N TYR A 128 2.91 -19.06 -4.21
CA TYR A 128 2.61 -20.12 -5.18
C TYR A 128 3.84 -20.50 -6.02
N PHE A 129 4.54 -19.51 -6.57
CA PHE A 129 5.76 -19.76 -7.33
C PHE A 129 6.93 -20.12 -6.43
N LEU A 130 7.06 -19.48 -5.26
CA LEU A 130 8.11 -19.82 -4.31
C LEU A 130 8.02 -21.27 -3.84
N ASP A 131 6.83 -21.87 -3.68
CA ASP A 131 6.70 -23.30 -3.39
C ASP A 131 7.31 -24.16 -4.50
N ALA A 132 7.00 -23.84 -5.76
CA ALA A 132 7.53 -24.56 -6.92
C ALA A 132 9.05 -24.37 -7.07
N PHE A 133 9.60 -23.23 -6.66
CA PHE A 133 11.04 -22.97 -6.67
C PHE A 133 11.74 -23.67 -5.50
N ARG A 134 11.19 -23.59 -4.28
CA ARG A 134 11.71 -24.28 -3.07
C ARG A 134 11.75 -25.78 -3.26
N ALA A 135 10.76 -26.38 -3.92
CA ALA A 135 10.76 -27.81 -4.26
C ALA A 135 11.92 -28.24 -5.19
N ARG A 136 12.59 -27.28 -5.83
CA ARG A 136 13.71 -27.48 -6.76
C ARG A 136 14.97 -26.73 -6.31
N ALA A 137 15.06 -26.34 -5.03
CA ALA A 137 16.07 -25.40 -4.54
C ALA A 137 17.51 -25.75 -4.96
N GLU A 138 17.90 -27.03 -4.91
CA GLU A 138 19.25 -27.50 -5.25
C GLU A 138 19.52 -27.60 -6.76
N LYS A 139 18.49 -27.46 -7.61
CA LYS A 139 18.64 -27.59 -9.06
C LYS A 139 19.19 -26.30 -9.67
N PRO A 140 20.02 -26.38 -10.72
CA PRO A 140 20.48 -25.21 -11.45
C PRO A 140 19.27 -24.48 -12.07
N LEU A 141 19.32 -23.15 -12.07
CA LEU A 141 18.26 -22.33 -12.61
C LEU A 141 18.38 -22.26 -14.14
N PRO A 142 17.40 -22.72 -14.91
CA PRO A 142 17.50 -22.79 -16.36
C PRO A 142 17.42 -21.38 -16.99
N GLN A 143 17.90 -21.23 -18.24
CA GLN A 143 17.90 -19.93 -18.94
C GLN A 143 16.49 -19.44 -19.33
N ASN A 144 15.55 -20.37 -19.53
CA ASN A 144 14.17 -20.08 -19.91
C ASN A 144 13.23 -19.93 -18.69
N VAL A 145 13.76 -19.74 -17.47
CA VAL A 145 12.94 -19.69 -16.25
C VAL A 145 11.89 -18.58 -16.28
N VAL A 146 12.22 -17.43 -16.89
CA VAL A 146 11.28 -16.31 -17.06
C VAL A 146 10.15 -16.69 -18.02
N ASP A 147 10.46 -17.36 -19.13
CA ASP A 147 9.45 -17.80 -20.11
C ASP A 147 8.52 -18.86 -19.52
N ASP A 148 9.08 -19.82 -18.78
CA ASP A 148 8.32 -20.86 -18.07
C ASP A 148 7.38 -20.21 -17.04
N PHE A 149 7.87 -19.23 -16.29
CA PHE A 149 7.06 -18.46 -15.35
C PHE A 149 5.88 -17.75 -16.03
N LEU A 150 6.11 -17.06 -17.15
CA LEU A 150 5.07 -16.36 -17.90
C LEU A 150 4.01 -17.32 -18.44
N LYS A 151 4.43 -18.51 -18.89
CA LYS A 151 3.52 -19.57 -19.32
C LYS A 151 2.67 -20.09 -18.16
N ASP A 152 3.29 -20.34 -17.01
CA ASP A 152 2.58 -20.80 -15.81
C ASP A 152 1.55 -19.75 -15.33
N CYS A 153 1.84 -18.45 -15.47
CA CYS A 153 0.89 -17.38 -15.16
C CYS A 153 -0.43 -17.48 -15.96
N GLN A 154 -0.41 -18.00 -17.20
CA GLN A 154 -1.60 -18.13 -18.04
C GLN A 154 -2.60 -19.18 -17.52
N ALA A 155 -2.14 -20.12 -16.69
CA ALA A 155 -2.98 -21.16 -16.10
C ALA A 155 -3.58 -20.77 -14.73
N LEU A 156 -3.25 -19.59 -14.21
CA LEU A 156 -3.70 -19.15 -12.89
C LEU A 156 -5.17 -18.67 -12.90
N PRO A 157 -5.87 -18.73 -11.75
CA PRO A 157 -7.22 -18.20 -11.65
C PRO A 157 -7.27 -16.70 -11.99
N ALA A 158 -8.29 -16.28 -12.75
CA ALA A 158 -8.44 -14.90 -13.21
C ALA A 158 -8.55 -13.84 -12.08
N CYS A 159 -8.87 -14.26 -10.84
CA CYS A 159 -8.92 -13.38 -9.68
C CYS A 159 -7.53 -13.06 -9.09
N TRP A 160 -6.45 -13.66 -9.60
CA TRP A 160 -5.08 -13.40 -9.14
C TRP A 160 -4.58 -12.07 -9.68
N HIS A 161 -3.93 -11.30 -8.81
CA HIS A 161 -3.62 -9.92 -9.12
C HIS A 161 -2.42 -9.82 -10.06
N GLN A 162 -2.66 -9.34 -11.28
CA GLN A 162 -1.64 -9.29 -12.34
C GLN A 162 -0.45 -8.41 -11.96
N ASP A 163 -0.64 -7.29 -11.25
CA ASP A 163 0.49 -6.45 -10.84
C ASP A 163 1.47 -7.19 -9.92
N PHE A 164 0.99 -8.10 -9.06
CA PHE A 164 1.88 -8.85 -8.17
C PHE A 164 2.70 -9.88 -8.94
N LEU A 165 2.07 -10.54 -9.93
CA LEU A 165 2.75 -11.42 -10.87
C LEU A 165 3.75 -10.64 -11.73
N GLN A 166 3.40 -9.44 -12.17
CA GLN A 166 4.27 -8.56 -12.94
C GLN A 166 5.45 -8.04 -12.12
N ILE A 167 5.26 -7.76 -10.83
CA ILE A 167 6.38 -7.43 -9.94
C ILE A 167 7.30 -8.64 -9.81
N LEU A 168 6.76 -9.84 -9.57
CA LEU A 168 7.57 -11.06 -9.49
C LEU A 168 8.33 -11.30 -10.80
N HIS A 169 7.70 -11.12 -11.96
CA HIS A 169 8.34 -11.17 -13.27
C HIS A 169 9.53 -10.20 -13.34
N THR A 170 9.39 -8.94 -12.90
CA THR A 170 10.51 -7.99 -12.91
C THR A 170 11.65 -8.39 -11.96
N LEU A 171 11.35 -9.06 -10.86
CA LEU A 171 12.38 -9.62 -9.97
C LEU A 171 13.10 -10.80 -10.62
N LEU A 172 12.40 -11.65 -11.38
CA LEU A 172 13.01 -12.73 -12.15
C LEU A 172 13.94 -12.19 -13.24
N LEU A 173 13.52 -11.15 -13.97
CA LEU A 173 14.36 -10.48 -14.97
C LEU A 173 15.62 -9.89 -14.34
N GLU A 174 15.48 -9.17 -13.22
CA GLU A 174 16.62 -8.60 -12.50
C GLU A 174 17.60 -9.68 -12.02
N PHE A 175 17.08 -10.75 -11.42
CA PHE A 175 17.91 -11.86 -10.99
C PHE A 175 18.60 -12.54 -12.16
N GLN A 176 17.89 -12.81 -13.26
CA GLN A 176 18.46 -13.42 -14.47
C GLN A 176 19.56 -12.57 -15.10
N ASN A 177 19.46 -11.24 -15.02
CA ASN A 177 20.46 -10.31 -15.52
C ASN A 177 21.70 -10.20 -14.61
N THR A 178 21.59 -10.53 -13.33
CA THR A 178 22.66 -10.29 -12.33
C THR A 178 23.25 -11.56 -11.71
N ARG A 179 22.65 -12.74 -11.98
CA ARG A 179 23.07 -14.03 -11.43
C ARG A 179 24.39 -14.55 -12.03
N TYR A 180 24.98 -15.52 -11.33
CA TYR A 180 26.06 -16.34 -11.87
C TYR A 180 25.50 -17.55 -12.64
N ASP A 181 26.28 -18.13 -13.55
CA ASP A 181 25.87 -19.32 -14.31
C ASP A 181 25.58 -20.53 -13.41
N SER A 182 26.19 -20.59 -12.23
CA SER A 182 25.98 -21.64 -11.24
C SER A 182 24.78 -21.41 -10.31
N SER A 183 24.03 -20.31 -10.48
CA SER A 183 22.90 -20.00 -9.60
C SER A 183 21.78 -21.03 -9.71
N THR A 184 21.17 -21.31 -8.56
CA THR A 184 20.14 -22.32 -8.34
C THR A 184 18.76 -21.69 -8.10
N PHE A 185 17.71 -22.51 -8.03
CA PHE A 185 16.41 -22.04 -7.56
C PHE A 185 16.44 -21.58 -6.09
N GLY A 186 17.32 -22.14 -5.27
CA GLY A 186 17.51 -21.72 -3.88
C GLY A 186 17.99 -20.27 -3.78
N ASP A 187 19.00 -19.91 -4.59
CA ASP A 187 19.53 -18.53 -4.66
C ASP A 187 18.44 -17.54 -5.10
N LEU A 188 17.58 -17.95 -6.05
CA LEU A 188 16.45 -17.13 -6.51
C LEU A 188 15.42 -16.91 -5.39
N VAL A 189 15.09 -17.96 -4.63
CA VAL A 189 14.16 -17.87 -3.49
C VAL A 189 14.71 -16.92 -2.44
N GLU A 190 15.98 -17.07 -2.07
CA GLU A 190 16.65 -16.19 -1.10
C GLU A 190 16.62 -14.73 -1.55
N TYR A 191 16.95 -14.47 -2.82
CA TYR A 191 16.87 -13.13 -3.43
C TYR A 191 15.47 -12.50 -3.32
N ILE A 192 14.42 -13.24 -3.71
CA ILE A 192 13.03 -12.74 -3.65
C ILE A 192 12.61 -12.48 -2.21
N GLU A 193 12.95 -13.38 -1.28
CA GLU A 193 12.61 -13.23 0.13
C GLU A 193 13.33 -12.04 0.77
N ASP A 194 14.61 -11.84 0.47
CA ASP A 194 15.40 -10.75 1.05
C ASP A 194 14.95 -9.38 0.55
N ILE A 195 14.72 -9.25 -0.76
CA ILE A 195 14.11 -8.04 -1.32
C ILE A 195 12.70 -7.83 -0.75
N GLY A 196 11.93 -8.91 -0.60
CA GLY A 196 10.58 -8.86 -0.04
C GLY A 196 10.53 -8.49 1.45
N ARG A 197 11.62 -8.67 2.21
CA ARG A 197 11.72 -8.29 3.63
C ARG A 197 12.03 -6.80 3.82
N SER A 198 12.75 -6.18 2.88
CA SER A 198 13.23 -4.80 2.95
C SER A 198 12.55 -3.93 1.89
N ASP A 199 11.29 -3.53 2.12
CA ASP A 199 10.57 -2.63 1.20
C ASP A 199 11.03 -1.16 1.36
N ALA A 200 12.33 -0.90 1.24
CA ALA A 200 12.90 0.44 1.12
C ALA A 200 12.70 1.03 -0.30
N GLY A 201 11.61 0.65 -0.97
CA GLY A 201 11.33 1.00 -2.36
C GLY A 201 12.21 0.28 -3.39
N GLN A 202 12.95 -0.76 -3.00
CA GLN A 202 13.81 -1.51 -3.93
C GLN A 202 12.99 -2.24 -5.00
N ILE A 203 11.90 -2.92 -4.59
CA ILE A 203 10.94 -3.54 -5.52
C ILE A 203 10.41 -2.50 -6.52
N TYR A 204 10.06 -1.31 -6.02
CA TYR A 204 9.58 -0.22 -6.86
C TYR A 204 10.61 0.18 -7.92
N LYS A 205 11.88 0.37 -7.52
CA LYS A 205 12.98 0.73 -8.43
C LYS A 205 13.22 -0.34 -9.49
N ILE A 206 13.23 -1.62 -9.10
CA ILE A 206 13.39 -2.74 -10.04
C ILE A 206 12.22 -2.77 -11.03
N SER A 207 10.98 -2.63 -10.52
CA SER A 207 9.78 -2.62 -11.36
C SER A 207 9.76 -1.44 -12.35
N GLN A 208 10.30 -0.27 -11.95
CA GLN A 208 10.48 0.87 -12.85
C GLN A 208 11.56 0.62 -13.89
N PHE A 209 12.71 0.08 -13.49
CA PHE A 209 13.83 -0.19 -14.40
C PHE A 209 13.41 -1.18 -15.51
N TRP A 210 12.70 -2.25 -15.14
CA TRP A 210 12.20 -3.26 -16.08
C TRP A 210 10.84 -2.91 -16.71
N GLN A 211 10.33 -1.67 -16.54
CA GLN A 211 9.05 -1.26 -17.12
C GLN A 211 8.92 -1.57 -18.63
N PRO A 212 9.95 -1.36 -19.48
CA PRO A 212 9.86 -1.68 -20.91
C PRO A 212 9.70 -3.17 -21.24
N HIS A 213 9.97 -4.06 -20.28
CA HIS A 213 9.91 -5.52 -20.42
C HIS A 213 8.68 -6.13 -19.72
N LYS A 214 7.76 -5.30 -19.24
CA LYS A 214 6.49 -5.78 -18.68
C LYS A 214 5.60 -6.32 -19.81
N VAL A 215 5.03 -7.51 -19.61
CA VAL A 215 4.25 -8.25 -20.61
C VAL A 215 2.96 -8.85 -20.05
N LEU A 216 2.77 -8.83 -18.73
CA LEU A 216 1.54 -9.33 -18.08
C LEU A 216 0.44 -8.26 -18.00
N ASP A 217 0.77 -7.00 -18.35
CA ASP A 217 -0.13 -5.84 -18.28
C ASP A 217 -0.47 -5.26 -19.68
N SER A 218 -0.31 -6.05 -20.75
CA SER A 218 -0.46 -5.52 -22.12
C SER A 218 -1.65 -6.14 -22.85
N ASP A 219 -2.80 -5.47 -22.77
CA ASP A 219 -3.80 -5.53 -23.84
C ASP A 219 -3.34 -4.75 -25.10
N LEU A 220 -2.24 -3.99 -25.04
CA LEU A 220 -1.70 -3.27 -26.21
C LEU A 220 -0.15 -3.19 -26.17
N PRO A 221 0.58 -3.86 -27.09
CA PRO A 221 2.02 -3.64 -27.27
C PRO A 221 2.26 -2.23 -27.84
N GLY A 222 3.03 -1.40 -27.12
CA GLY A 222 3.59 -0.15 -27.65
C GLY A 222 3.07 1.18 -27.07
N GLN A 223 2.07 1.17 -26.18
CA GLN A 223 1.69 2.39 -25.44
C GLN A 223 2.35 2.42 -24.07
N GLN A 224 3.31 3.34 -23.88
CA GLN A 224 3.88 3.63 -22.57
C GLN A 224 2.87 4.45 -21.76
N GLY A 225 2.03 3.76 -20.97
CA GLY A 225 1.01 4.36 -20.12
C GLY A 225 1.57 5.16 -18.93
N THR A 226 0.71 5.96 -18.30
CA THR A 226 0.98 6.65 -17.04
C THR A 226 0.73 5.74 -15.85
N ASP A 227 1.72 5.62 -14.98
CA ASP A 227 1.68 4.86 -13.73
C ASP A 227 1.43 5.82 -12.56
N ILE A 228 0.27 5.67 -11.92
CA ILE A 228 -0.17 6.43 -10.75
C ILE A 228 0.03 5.59 -9.49
N VAL A 229 0.84 6.11 -8.57
CA VAL A 229 1.19 5.46 -7.31
C VAL A 229 0.57 6.22 -6.15
N LEU A 230 -0.34 5.60 -5.42
CA LEU A 230 -0.90 6.14 -4.20
C LEU A 230 -0.10 5.60 -3.03
N SER A 231 0.36 6.48 -2.13
CA SER A 231 1.16 6.06 -0.99
C SER A 231 1.04 7.01 0.19
N SER A 232 1.43 6.58 1.38
CA SER A 232 1.66 7.53 2.46
C SER A 232 3.03 8.19 2.27
N ILE A 233 3.16 9.46 2.68
CA ILE A 233 4.41 10.23 2.49
C ILE A 233 5.63 9.52 3.09
N HIS A 234 5.44 8.72 4.15
CA HIS A 234 6.49 7.96 4.82
C HIS A 234 7.12 6.86 3.94
N LYS A 235 6.43 6.38 2.90
CA LYS A 235 6.84 5.22 2.10
C LYS A 235 7.51 5.56 0.79
N VAL A 236 7.62 6.84 0.48
CA VAL A 236 8.25 7.30 -0.77
C VAL A 236 9.66 7.85 -0.57
N LYS A 237 10.23 7.70 0.64
CA LYS A 237 11.59 8.14 0.92
C LYS A 237 12.58 7.45 -0.03
N GLY A 238 13.33 8.23 -0.79
CA GLY A 238 14.30 7.72 -1.75
C GLY A 238 13.72 7.28 -3.10
N LEU A 239 12.41 7.46 -3.31
CA LEU A 239 11.75 7.39 -4.62
C LEU A 239 11.64 8.79 -5.24
N GLU A 240 11.45 8.85 -6.54
CA GLU A 240 11.30 10.09 -7.32
C GLU A 240 10.25 9.88 -8.42
N PHE A 241 9.45 10.91 -8.67
CA PHE A 241 8.32 10.86 -9.60
C PHE A 241 8.36 12.09 -10.51
N ASP A 242 7.87 11.95 -11.74
CA ASP A 242 7.79 13.08 -12.67
C ASP A 242 6.88 14.16 -12.08
N ALA A 243 5.74 13.75 -11.51
CA ALA A 243 4.82 14.62 -10.80
C ALA A 243 4.40 14.05 -9.44
N VAL A 244 4.14 14.94 -8.47
CA VAL A 244 3.59 14.59 -7.16
C VAL A 244 2.35 15.45 -6.88
N VAL A 245 1.28 14.80 -6.45
CA VAL A 245 0.10 15.43 -5.85
C VAL A 245 0.12 15.13 -4.35
N ILE A 246 0.00 16.14 -3.50
CA ILE A 246 -0.19 16.00 -2.06
C ILE A 246 -1.57 16.57 -1.72
N PRO A 247 -2.60 15.72 -1.57
CA PRO A 247 -3.93 16.16 -1.16
C PRO A 247 -3.96 16.73 0.25
N ALA A 248 -4.95 17.58 0.53
CA ALA A 248 -5.21 18.05 1.89
C ALA A 248 -5.59 16.87 2.79
N SER A 249 -4.95 16.79 3.95
CA SER A 249 -5.12 15.65 4.86
C SER A 249 -6.31 15.86 5.79
N ILE A 250 -7.03 14.79 6.05
CA ILE A 250 -8.12 14.71 7.03
C ILE A 250 -7.67 14.09 8.36
N ALA A 251 -6.44 13.59 8.43
CA ALA A 251 -5.88 13.02 9.65
C ALA A 251 -5.74 14.07 10.78
N ASP A 252 -5.94 13.62 12.03
CA ASP A 252 -5.73 14.46 13.21
C ASP A 252 -4.29 15.02 13.27
N LEU A 253 -4.15 16.22 13.84
CA LEU A 253 -2.90 16.93 14.05
C LEU A 253 -2.91 17.49 15.48
N PRO A 254 -1.99 17.10 16.40
CA PRO A 254 -1.01 16.02 16.25
C PRO A 254 -1.66 14.65 16.04
N PHE A 255 -0.97 13.77 15.31
CA PHE A 255 -1.48 12.43 15.00
C PHE A 255 -1.37 11.51 16.23
N ALA A 256 -2.49 10.97 16.72
CA ALA A 256 -2.66 9.89 17.73
C ALA A 256 -1.86 9.95 19.06
N HIS A 257 -0.99 10.94 19.23
CA HIS A 257 -0.18 11.15 20.42
C HIS A 257 -0.78 12.30 21.23
N SER A 258 -1.15 12.02 22.47
CA SER A 258 -1.36 13.08 23.45
C SER A 258 0.01 13.69 23.76
N PRO A 259 0.27 14.95 23.36
CA PRO A 259 1.55 15.58 23.67
C PRO A 259 1.70 15.69 25.19
N ALA A 260 2.84 15.26 25.74
CA ALA A 260 3.09 15.34 27.18
C ALA A 260 3.46 16.77 27.62
N SER A 261 3.95 17.60 26.71
CA SER A 261 4.33 18.99 26.95
C SER A 261 4.17 19.88 25.71
N ARG A 262 4.29 21.19 25.91
CA ARG A 262 4.32 22.18 24.80
C ARG A 262 5.54 22.00 23.90
N ALA A 263 6.68 21.59 24.47
CA ALA A 263 7.90 21.31 23.69
C ALA A 263 7.70 20.08 22.79
N ASP A 264 7.04 19.04 23.30
CA ASP A 264 6.69 17.86 22.51
C ASP A 264 5.76 18.22 21.36
N LEU A 265 4.75 19.07 21.61
CA LEU A 265 3.83 19.51 20.58
C LEU A 265 4.54 20.28 19.46
N GLN A 266 5.49 21.15 19.80
CA GLN A 266 6.31 21.85 18.80
C GLN A 266 7.21 20.89 18.01
N SER A 267 7.78 19.89 18.68
CA SER A 267 8.56 18.84 18.02
C SER A 267 7.70 18.04 17.03
N ILE A 268 6.46 17.70 17.40
CA ILE A 268 5.51 17.01 16.52
C ILE A 268 5.18 17.85 15.28
N PHE A 269 4.87 19.14 15.43
CA PHE A 269 4.65 20.02 14.28
C PHE A 269 5.88 20.14 13.39
N ALA A 270 7.07 20.22 14.00
CA ALA A 270 8.31 20.26 13.25
C ALA A 270 8.54 18.99 12.43
N GLU A 271 8.22 17.83 13.00
CA GLU A 271 8.28 16.54 12.31
C GLU A 271 7.25 16.42 11.19
N GLU A 272 6.01 16.86 11.41
CA GLU A 272 4.97 16.92 10.37
C GLU A 272 5.43 17.75 9.15
N ARG A 273 6.08 18.90 9.38
CA ARG A 273 6.65 19.70 8.29
C ARG A 273 7.82 19.00 7.58
N ARG A 274 8.66 18.26 8.30
CA ARG A 274 9.72 17.43 7.70
C ARG A 274 9.14 16.31 6.84
N ILE A 275 8.02 15.71 7.25
CA ILE A 275 7.31 14.70 6.46
C ILE A 275 6.83 15.33 5.15
N TYR A 276 6.12 16.47 5.18
CA TYR A 276 5.68 17.16 3.96
C TYR A 276 6.86 17.54 3.07
N TYR A 277 7.97 18.04 3.64
CA TYR A 277 9.20 18.31 2.89
C TYR A 277 9.73 17.08 2.15
N VAL A 278 9.76 15.91 2.81
CA VAL A 278 10.15 14.66 2.16
C VAL A 278 9.22 14.38 0.97
N GLY A 279 7.90 14.49 1.16
CA GLY A 279 6.91 14.29 0.09
C GLY A 279 7.06 15.26 -1.08
N MET A 280 7.18 16.56 -0.80
CA MET A 280 7.33 17.62 -1.80
C MET A 280 8.58 17.41 -2.66
N THR A 281 9.71 17.05 -2.02
CA THR A 281 10.99 16.79 -2.70
C THR A 281 11.06 15.45 -3.44
N ARG A 282 9.97 14.66 -3.49
CA ARG A 282 9.89 13.50 -4.39
C ARG A 282 9.50 13.90 -5.82
N ALA A 283 8.99 15.11 -6.02
CA ALA A 283 8.63 15.64 -7.33
C ALA A 283 9.89 16.06 -8.11
N ARG A 284 10.03 15.56 -9.33
CA ARG A 284 11.08 15.98 -10.26
C ARG A 284 10.68 17.25 -11.01
N ASP A 285 9.50 17.21 -11.65
CA ASP A 285 9.12 18.23 -12.63
C ASP A 285 7.88 19.03 -12.19
N ARG A 286 6.92 18.41 -11.51
CA ARG A 286 5.64 19.03 -11.15
C ARG A 286 5.18 18.66 -9.74
N LEU A 287 4.90 19.68 -8.91
CA LEU A 287 4.29 19.51 -7.59
C LEU A 287 2.92 20.20 -7.57
N LEU A 288 1.89 19.45 -7.16
CA LEU A 288 0.57 19.97 -6.82
C LEU A 288 0.33 19.74 -5.32
N LEU A 289 0.33 20.82 -4.55
CA LEU A 289 0.05 20.78 -3.12
C LEU A 289 -1.34 21.38 -2.87
N LEU A 290 -2.21 20.60 -2.26
CA LEU A 290 -3.54 21.05 -1.88
C LEU A 290 -3.57 21.35 -0.38
N ARG A 291 -4.14 22.51 -0.05
CA ARG A 291 -4.20 22.99 1.33
C ARG A 291 -5.65 23.14 1.74
N SER A 292 -5.94 22.73 2.97
CA SER A 292 -7.20 23.02 3.65
C SER A 292 -6.92 23.38 5.12
N LYS A 293 -7.97 23.39 5.95
CA LYS A 293 -7.92 23.79 7.36
C LYS A 293 -6.82 23.08 8.16
N ARG A 294 -6.54 21.80 7.88
CA ARG A 294 -5.48 21.05 8.56
C ARG A 294 -4.10 21.60 8.24
N GLU A 295 -3.80 21.83 6.96
CA GLU A 295 -2.53 22.38 6.50
C GLU A 295 -2.33 23.78 7.08
N ASP A 296 -3.38 24.62 7.13
CA ASP A 296 -3.35 25.93 7.80
C ASP A 296 -3.05 25.84 9.29
N CYS A 297 -3.56 24.81 9.97
CA CYS A 297 -3.21 24.52 11.35
C CYS A 297 -1.72 24.13 11.47
N LEU A 298 -1.17 23.34 10.54
CA LEU A 298 0.26 22.97 10.50
C LEU A 298 1.17 24.20 10.27
N ILE A 299 0.79 25.06 9.30
CA ILE A 299 0.95 26.52 9.30
C ILE A 299 1.35 27.17 10.63
N LYS A 300 0.29 27.30 11.43
CA LYS A 300 0.18 28.17 12.59
C LYS A 300 0.60 27.47 13.89
N ASN A 301 1.13 26.24 13.83
CA ASN A 301 1.37 25.38 14.98
C ASN A 301 0.10 25.18 15.84
N GLN A 302 -1.02 24.91 15.18
CA GLN A 302 -2.32 24.66 15.79
C GLN A 302 -2.72 23.20 15.61
N SER A 303 -3.49 22.68 16.56
CA SER A 303 -4.08 21.35 16.45
C SER A 303 -5.27 21.36 15.49
N PHE A 304 -5.52 20.21 14.86
CA PHE A 304 -6.67 19.96 14.00
C PHE A 304 -7.24 18.58 14.30
N SER A 305 -8.57 18.51 14.34
CA SER A 305 -9.34 17.27 14.35
C SER A 305 -10.64 17.55 13.61
N LEU A 306 -11.14 16.54 12.89
CA LEU A 306 -12.49 16.58 12.36
C LEU A 306 -13.52 16.65 13.49
N SER A 307 -14.69 17.23 13.20
CA SER A 307 -15.83 17.20 14.13
C SER A 307 -16.38 15.78 14.29
N SER A 308 -17.14 15.53 15.36
CA SER A 308 -17.79 14.22 15.59
C SER A 308 -18.66 13.80 14.42
N ASP A 309 -19.42 14.73 13.83
CA ASP A 309 -20.30 14.45 12.68
C ASP A 309 -19.49 14.10 11.43
N GLN A 310 -18.39 14.81 11.18
CA GLN A 310 -17.48 14.50 10.07
C GLN A 310 -16.83 13.12 10.25
N LYS A 311 -16.40 12.77 11.48
CA LYS A 311 -15.85 11.44 11.77
C LYS A 311 -16.91 10.35 11.59
N LEU A 312 -18.16 10.61 11.97
CA LEU A 312 -19.26 9.66 11.79
C LEU A 312 -19.59 9.44 10.31
N GLN A 313 -19.62 10.49 9.50
CA GLN A 313 -19.84 10.40 8.05
C GLN A 313 -18.73 9.62 7.33
N LEU A 314 -17.48 9.76 7.79
CA LEU A 314 -16.36 8.98 7.26
C LEU A 314 -16.52 7.48 7.55
N GLY A 315 -17.05 7.11 8.71
CA GLY A 315 -17.13 5.73 9.16
C GLY A 315 -15.87 5.28 9.91
N ILE A 316 -15.80 3.99 10.25
CA ILE A 316 -14.75 3.43 11.11
C ILE A 316 -13.58 2.95 10.24
N GLY A 317 -12.43 3.61 10.39
CA GLY A 317 -11.23 3.28 9.63
C GLY A 317 -10.54 1.97 10.03
N PHE A 318 -10.26 1.15 9.02
CA PHE A 318 -9.39 -0.03 9.09
C PHE A 318 -8.22 0.15 8.11
N ASN A 319 -7.00 0.24 8.63
CA ASN A 319 -5.80 0.11 7.80
C ASN A 319 -5.62 -1.35 7.39
N ALA A 320 -5.04 -1.59 6.22
CA ALA A 320 -4.58 -2.93 5.85
C ALA A 320 -3.62 -3.48 6.91
N GLY A 321 -3.73 -4.76 7.20
CA GLY A 321 -2.87 -5.46 8.14
C GLY A 321 -3.54 -6.67 8.75
N ILE A 322 -2.83 -7.80 8.73
CA ILE A 322 -3.30 -9.07 9.31
C ILE A 322 -3.57 -9.00 10.82
N GLU A 323 -3.07 -7.97 11.52
CA GLU A 323 -3.38 -7.73 12.94
C GLU A 323 -4.84 -7.37 13.20
N ASN A 324 -5.57 -6.95 12.16
CA ASN A 324 -7.02 -6.78 12.24
C ASN A 324 -7.75 -8.13 12.25
N LEU A 325 -7.08 -9.23 11.93
CA LEU A 325 -7.65 -10.57 11.83
C LEU A 325 -7.32 -11.43 13.05
N TYR A 326 -8.19 -12.39 13.34
CA TYR A 326 -7.87 -13.51 14.21
C TYR A 326 -7.11 -14.58 13.40
N ILE A 327 -5.79 -14.47 13.37
CA ILE A 327 -4.88 -15.13 12.41
C ILE A 327 -4.95 -16.66 12.34
N SER A 328 -5.37 -17.39 13.38
CA SER A 328 -5.49 -18.85 13.32
C SER A 328 -6.85 -19.37 12.87
N GLN A 329 -7.84 -18.50 12.71
CA GLN A 329 -9.21 -18.95 12.50
C GLN A 329 -9.42 -19.61 11.13
N ASN A 330 -8.73 -19.12 10.11
CA ASN A 330 -8.75 -19.71 8.78
C ASN A 330 -8.00 -21.05 8.71
N ALA A 331 -7.39 -21.49 9.82
CA ALA A 331 -6.82 -22.82 9.98
C ALA A 331 -7.62 -23.71 10.96
N ASN A 332 -8.71 -23.21 11.55
CA ASN A 332 -9.49 -23.93 12.55
C ASN A 332 -10.77 -24.52 11.95
N GLN A 333 -10.85 -25.85 11.87
CA GLN A 333 -11.98 -26.57 11.28
C GLN A 333 -13.31 -26.26 11.98
N THR A 334 -13.33 -26.20 13.32
CA THR A 334 -14.54 -25.89 14.08
C THR A 334 -15.06 -24.52 13.70
N CYS A 335 -14.18 -23.53 13.58
CA CYS A 335 -14.57 -22.19 13.16
C CYS A 335 -15.06 -22.18 11.71
N ILE A 336 -14.32 -22.76 10.77
CA ILE A 336 -14.72 -22.81 9.35
C ILE A 336 -16.10 -23.46 9.20
N ARG A 337 -16.34 -24.60 9.85
CA ARG A 337 -17.67 -25.25 9.82
C ARG A 337 -18.74 -24.38 10.46
N SER A 338 -18.42 -23.68 11.55
CA SER A 338 -19.41 -22.92 12.31
C SER A 338 -19.94 -21.70 11.54
N TYR A 339 -19.10 -21.04 10.72
CA TYR A 339 -19.53 -19.86 9.96
C TYR A 339 -19.67 -20.06 8.44
N ALA A 340 -18.90 -20.97 7.83
CA ALA A 340 -18.95 -21.21 6.38
C ALA A 340 -19.67 -22.51 6.01
N GLN A 341 -19.82 -23.46 6.95
CA GLN A 341 -20.38 -24.80 6.69
C GLN A 341 -19.63 -25.57 5.58
N LEU A 342 -18.34 -25.27 5.39
CA LEU A 342 -17.48 -25.90 4.37
C LEU A 342 -16.47 -26.87 5.00
N SER A 343 -15.94 -27.79 4.18
CA SER A 343 -14.69 -28.48 4.50
C SER A 343 -13.49 -27.53 4.36
N GLU A 344 -12.37 -27.85 5.00
CA GLU A 344 -11.17 -27.00 4.95
C GLU A 344 -10.62 -26.85 3.52
N GLU A 345 -10.70 -27.91 2.71
CA GLU A 345 -10.25 -27.88 1.32
C GLU A 345 -11.14 -26.96 0.46
N VAL A 346 -12.47 -27.07 0.59
CA VAL A 346 -13.40 -26.22 -0.17
C VAL A 346 -13.26 -24.75 0.24
N PHE A 347 -13.04 -24.49 1.53
CA PHE A 347 -12.77 -23.14 2.03
C PHE A 347 -11.50 -22.53 1.43
N LEU A 348 -10.40 -23.30 1.38
CA LEU A 348 -9.17 -22.84 0.73
C LEU A 348 -9.35 -22.58 -0.76
N ARG A 349 -9.99 -23.51 -1.49
CA ARG A 349 -10.25 -23.36 -2.92
C ARG A 349 -11.12 -22.14 -3.19
N TYR A 350 -12.09 -21.83 -2.31
CA TYR A 350 -12.92 -20.63 -2.43
C TYR A 350 -12.05 -19.37 -2.42
N ILE A 351 -11.19 -19.20 -1.41
CA ILE A 351 -10.27 -18.04 -1.31
C ILE A 351 -9.35 -17.96 -2.53
N GLU A 352 -8.82 -19.10 -2.97
CA GLU A 352 -7.88 -19.18 -4.08
C GLU A 352 -8.47 -18.80 -5.43
N HIS A 353 -9.73 -19.15 -5.69
CA HIS A 353 -10.35 -19.02 -7.02
C HIS A 353 -11.39 -17.90 -7.12
N ASN A 354 -11.86 -17.34 -6.00
CA ASN A 354 -13.00 -16.40 -6.01
C ASN A 354 -12.69 -15.03 -5.45
N ILE A 355 -11.59 -14.86 -4.72
CA ILE A 355 -11.24 -13.59 -4.06
C ILE A 355 -10.19 -12.86 -4.88
N ALA A 356 -10.59 -11.73 -5.44
CA ALA A 356 -9.74 -10.76 -6.10
C ALA A 356 -9.44 -9.57 -5.17
N ILE A 357 -8.32 -8.90 -5.42
CA ILE A 357 -8.02 -7.62 -4.76
C ILE A 357 -9.01 -6.57 -5.25
N GLY A 358 -9.52 -5.75 -4.34
CA GLY A 358 -10.58 -4.79 -4.59
C GLY A 358 -11.99 -5.38 -4.48
N ASP A 359 -12.15 -6.69 -4.28
CA ASP A 359 -13.48 -7.26 -4.04
C ASP A 359 -14.11 -6.63 -2.79
N PRO A 360 -15.40 -6.26 -2.84
CA PRO A 360 -16.09 -5.67 -1.69
C PRO A 360 -16.29 -6.70 -0.59
N LEU A 361 -16.10 -6.24 0.65
CA LEU A 361 -16.30 -7.01 1.87
C LEU A 361 -17.37 -6.36 2.75
N THR A 362 -18.12 -7.21 3.44
CA THR A 362 -19.02 -6.77 4.50
C THR A 362 -18.56 -7.32 5.85
N LEU A 363 -18.83 -6.58 6.92
CA LEU A 363 -18.66 -7.07 8.29
C LEU A 363 -20.01 -7.43 8.88
N GLN A 364 -20.13 -8.68 9.28
CA GLN A 364 -21.36 -9.24 9.82
C GLN A 364 -21.09 -9.97 11.13
N ARG A 365 -22.09 -9.97 12.02
CA ARG A 365 -22.01 -10.71 13.27
C ARG A 365 -22.53 -12.13 13.06
N ILE A 366 -21.64 -13.11 13.10
CA ILE A 366 -21.96 -14.54 12.97
C ILE A 366 -21.52 -15.23 14.27
N GLN A 367 -22.46 -15.89 14.97
CA GLN A 367 -22.20 -16.60 16.23
C GLN A 367 -21.36 -15.77 17.23
N GLN A 368 -21.79 -14.53 17.48
CA GLN A 368 -21.13 -13.56 18.37
C GLN A 368 -19.76 -13.04 17.92
N CYS A 369 -19.30 -13.41 16.73
CA CYS A 369 -18.02 -12.95 16.17
C CYS A 369 -18.24 -12.02 14.97
N TRP A 370 -17.39 -11.00 14.84
CA TRP A 370 -17.34 -10.16 13.65
C TRP A 370 -16.56 -10.85 12.55
N CYS A 371 -17.26 -11.26 11.50
CA CYS A 371 -16.68 -11.95 10.35
C CYS A 371 -16.64 -11.03 9.14
N LEU A 372 -15.54 -11.10 8.38
CA LEU A 372 -15.41 -10.55 7.04
C LEU A 372 -16.12 -11.49 6.07
N VAL A 373 -17.03 -10.96 5.27
CA VAL A 373 -17.89 -11.74 4.37
C VAL A 373 -17.71 -11.24 2.95
N HIS A 374 -17.29 -12.15 2.08
CA HIS A 374 -17.11 -11.95 0.64
C HIS A 374 -18.18 -12.74 -0.12
N LYS A 375 -19.05 -12.06 -0.89
CA LYS A 375 -20.16 -12.68 -1.66
C LYS A 375 -21.00 -13.67 -0.82
N GLY A 376 -21.31 -13.30 0.42
CA GLY A 376 -22.07 -14.12 1.36
C GLY A 376 -21.26 -15.21 2.10
N MET A 377 -20.02 -15.47 1.68
CA MET A 377 -19.12 -16.43 2.33
C MET A 377 -18.23 -15.74 3.36
N PRO A 378 -18.20 -16.14 4.64
CA PRO A 378 -17.26 -15.57 5.58
C PRO A 378 -15.84 -16.10 5.30
N VAL A 379 -14.87 -15.19 5.21
CA VAL A 379 -13.49 -15.45 4.77
C VAL A 379 -12.43 -15.12 5.83
N GLY A 380 -12.87 -14.67 6.99
CA GLY A 380 -12.05 -14.41 8.17
C GLY A 380 -12.87 -13.79 9.30
N ARG A 381 -12.32 -13.70 10.52
CA ARG A 381 -12.89 -12.86 11.56
C ARG A 381 -11.90 -11.86 12.09
N LEU A 382 -12.47 -10.78 12.62
CA LEU A 382 -11.72 -9.71 13.24
C LEU A 382 -11.08 -10.14 14.56
N SER A 383 -9.90 -9.58 14.81
CA SER A 383 -9.27 -9.61 16.12
C SER A 383 -10.14 -8.88 17.15
N GLN A 384 -9.98 -9.21 18.43
CA GLN A 384 -10.76 -8.56 19.50
C GLN A 384 -10.57 -7.04 19.50
N LYS A 385 -9.35 -6.56 19.26
CA LYS A 385 -9.02 -5.13 19.19
C LYS A 385 -9.73 -4.44 18.03
N ALA A 386 -9.79 -5.08 16.86
CA ALA A 386 -10.51 -4.57 15.70
C ALA A 386 -12.03 -4.54 15.95
N ALA A 387 -12.57 -5.62 16.53
CA ALA A 387 -13.99 -5.77 16.84
C ALA A 387 -14.54 -4.74 17.85
N GLN A 388 -13.73 -4.29 18.81
CA GLN A 388 -14.12 -3.32 19.85
C GLN A 388 -14.56 -1.96 19.29
N LYS A 389 -14.17 -1.62 18.05
CA LYS A 389 -14.55 -0.36 17.40
C LYS A 389 -16.02 -0.36 16.93
N LEU A 390 -16.63 -1.52 16.78
CA LEU A 390 -17.89 -1.71 16.06
C LEU A 390 -19.09 -1.76 17.00
N ASN A 391 -20.21 -1.17 16.59
CA ASN A 391 -21.50 -1.35 17.24
C ASN A 391 -22.08 -2.75 16.95
N PRO A 392 -22.44 -3.55 17.99
CA PRO A 392 -23.02 -4.89 17.90
C PRO A 392 -24.21 -5.10 16.94
N SER A 393 -25.04 -4.07 16.75
CA SER A 393 -26.38 -4.22 16.19
C SER A 393 -26.48 -3.92 14.70
N THR A 394 -25.34 -3.69 14.02
CA THR A 394 -25.33 -3.15 12.65
C THR A 394 -24.27 -3.84 11.79
N ALA A 395 -24.64 -4.31 10.60
CA ALA A 395 -23.64 -4.75 9.61
C ALA A 395 -22.89 -3.55 9.04
N TYR A 396 -21.69 -3.76 8.50
CA TYR A 396 -20.92 -2.70 7.85
C TYR A 396 -20.53 -3.05 6.42
N THR A 397 -20.45 -2.03 5.57
CA THR A 397 -19.92 -2.06 4.20
C THR A 397 -18.78 -1.05 4.05
N GLY A 398 -18.23 -0.87 2.84
CA GLY A 398 -17.16 0.10 2.57
C GLY A 398 -15.75 -0.43 2.84
N LEU A 399 -15.62 -1.76 2.97
CA LEU A 399 -14.34 -2.44 3.08
C LEU A 399 -14.05 -3.22 1.80
N GLU A 400 -12.78 -3.34 1.45
CA GLU A 400 -12.33 -4.01 0.23
C GLU A 400 -11.14 -4.92 0.54
N VAL A 401 -11.01 -6.01 -0.21
CA VAL A 401 -9.84 -6.89 -0.17
C VAL A 401 -8.61 -6.11 -0.61
N THR A 402 -7.56 -6.12 0.20
CA THR A 402 -6.29 -5.45 -0.16
C THR A 402 -5.25 -6.41 -0.71
N GLN A 403 -5.25 -7.62 -0.17
CA GLN A 403 -4.33 -8.68 -0.53
C GLN A 403 -4.84 -10.00 0.05
N VAL A 404 -4.35 -11.10 -0.52
CA VAL A 404 -4.47 -12.44 0.09
C VAL A 404 -3.07 -12.90 0.44
N VAL A 405 -2.82 -13.16 1.72
CA VAL A 405 -1.49 -13.56 2.20
C VAL A 405 -1.49 -14.99 2.68
N ARG A 406 -0.38 -15.68 2.45
CA ARG A 406 -0.13 -16.98 3.06
C ARG A 406 0.34 -16.78 4.50
N TYR A 407 -0.24 -17.57 5.40
CA TYR A 407 0.12 -17.62 6.81
C TYR A 407 0.49 -19.05 7.17
N SER A 408 1.72 -19.27 7.63
CA SER A 408 2.25 -20.61 7.88
C SER A 408 2.06 -21.07 9.32
N TYR A 409 2.07 -22.39 9.51
CA TYR A 409 2.01 -23.00 10.83
C TYR A 409 3.21 -22.59 11.68
N GLN A 410 4.40 -22.49 11.06
CA GLN A 410 5.62 -22.00 11.71
C GLN A 410 5.47 -20.57 12.24
N GLN A 411 4.76 -19.70 11.52
CA GLN A 411 4.45 -18.36 12.01
C GLN A 411 3.50 -18.36 13.21
N SER A 412 2.57 -19.30 13.29
CA SER A 412 1.74 -19.48 14.50
C SER A 412 2.60 -19.90 15.69
N LEU A 413 3.49 -20.89 15.50
CA LEU A 413 4.43 -21.32 16.54
C LEU A 413 5.35 -20.19 17.02
N ALA A 414 5.88 -19.38 16.10
CA ALA A 414 6.71 -18.23 16.42
C ALA A 414 5.93 -17.14 17.18
N SER A 415 4.68 -16.89 16.80
CA SER A 415 3.77 -15.98 17.49
C SER A 415 3.47 -16.45 18.92
N ASP A 416 3.16 -17.74 19.09
CA ASP A 416 2.88 -18.35 20.39
C ASP A 416 4.09 -18.26 21.31
N LYS A 417 5.29 -18.56 20.79
CA LYS A 417 6.56 -18.39 21.52
C LYS A 417 6.74 -16.95 21.99
N LYS A 418 6.51 -15.97 21.11
CA LYS A 418 6.60 -14.54 21.43
C LYS A 418 5.57 -14.11 22.49
N ASN A 419 4.34 -14.62 22.43
CA ASN A 419 3.31 -14.32 23.42
C ASN A 419 3.63 -14.90 24.80
N ARG A 420 4.13 -16.14 24.84
CA ARG A 420 4.62 -16.77 26.09
C ARG A 420 5.74 -15.96 26.72
N THR A 421 6.73 -15.50 25.95
CA THR A 421 7.82 -14.65 26.46
C THR A 421 7.33 -13.30 27.02
N ARG A 422 6.15 -12.82 26.58
CA ARG A 422 5.56 -11.56 27.05
C ARG A 422 4.57 -11.75 28.22
N GLY A 423 4.51 -12.95 28.81
CA GLY A 423 3.59 -13.26 29.91
C GLY A 423 2.12 -13.21 29.52
N ARG A 424 1.78 -13.33 28.24
CA ARG A 424 0.39 -13.38 27.78
C ARG A 424 -0.18 -14.78 28.03
N GLY A 425 -1.44 -14.85 28.47
CA GLY A 425 -2.10 -16.10 28.83
C GLY A 425 -2.39 -17.04 27.65
N TYR A 426 -2.89 -18.24 27.98
CA TYR A 426 -3.21 -19.35 27.07
C TYR A 426 -4.18 -18.99 25.92
N SER A 427 -4.92 -17.88 26.01
CA SER A 427 -5.80 -17.36 24.95
C SER A 427 -5.08 -16.91 23.67
N THR A 428 -3.75 -17.10 23.61
CA THR A 428 -2.87 -16.73 22.50
C THR A 428 -2.08 -17.91 21.93
N HIS A 429 -2.52 -19.16 22.17
CA HIS A 429 -1.97 -20.38 21.56
C HIS A 429 -2.60 -20.64 20.19
N PHE A 430 -2.18 -19.88 19.20
CA PHE A 430 -2.74 -19.92 17.85
C PHE A 430 -2.45 -21.24 17.13
N ALA A 431 -1.28 -21.86 17.34
CA ALA A 431 -0.89 -23.09 16.65
C ALA A 431 -1.76 -24.30 17.07
N GLU A 432 -2.21 -24.35 18.33
CA GLU A 432 -3.06 -25.43 18.84
C GLU A 432 -4.43 -25.46 18.14
N LEU A 433 -4.89 -24.31 17.65
CA LEU A 433 -6.17 -24.14 16.97
C LEU A 433 -6.18 -24.63 15.51
N TRP A 434 -5.02 -25.00 14.95
CA TRP A 434 -4.93 -25.51 13.59
C TRP A 434 -5.47 -26.93 13.50
N SER A 435 -6.32 -27.19 12.51
CA SER A 435 -6.85 -28.52 12.23
C SER A 435 -5.76 -29.47 11.69
N PRO A 436 -5.97 -30.80 11.74
CA PRO A 436 -5.04 -31.77 11.17
C PRO A 436 -4.73 -31.49 9.68
N TYR A 437 -5.76 -31.12 8.90
CA TYR A 437 -5.60 -30.76 7.48
C TYR A 437 -4.62 -29.59 7.30
N PHE A 438 -4.82 -28.49 8.03
CA PHE A 438 -3.96 -27.32 7.89
C PHE A 438 -2.56 -27.52 8.48
N ARG A 439 -2.42 -28.35 9.51
CA ARG A 439 -1.08 -28.74 10.02
C ARG A 439 -0.31 -29.54 8.99
N GLN A 440 -0.97 -30.49 8.30
CA GLN A 440 -0.35 -31.26 7.22
C GLN A 440 -0.01 -30.38 6.02
N LYS A 441 -0.90 -29.46 5.65
CA LYS A 441 -0.67 -28.50 4.56
C LYS A 441 0.43 -27.48 4.89
N GLY A 442 0.59 -27.14 6.17
CA GLY A 442 1.62 -26.23 6.67
C GLY A 442 1.27 -24.74 6.55
N TRP A 443 0.18 -24.37 5.89
CA TRP A 443 -0.25 -22.98 5.72
C TRP A 443 -1.77 -22.83 5.46
N THR A 444 -2.30 -21.61 5.67
CA THR A 444 -3.64 -21.17 5.25
C THR A 444 -3.58 -19.79 4.60
N TYR A 445 -4.68 -19.31 4.02
CA TYR A 445 -4.82 -17.95 3.52
C TYR A 445 -5.49 -17.02 4.54
N LEU A 446 -4.99 -15.79 4.62
CA LEU A 446 -5.65 -14.68 5.30
C LEU A 446 -6.03 -13.63 4.26
N VAL A 447 -7.30 -13.23 4.27
CA VAL A 447 -7.82 -12.17 3.40
C VAL A 447 -7.70 -10.86 4.15
N ASP A 448 -6.71 -10.05 3.78
CA ASP A 448 -6.49 -8.74 4.37
C ASP A 448 -7.40 -7.70 3.72
N PHE A 449 -7.72 -6.66 4.46
CA PHE A 449 -8.74 -5.69 4.07
C PHE A 449 -8.42 -4.31 4.60
N CYS A 450 -9.00 -3.29 3.97
CA CYS A 450 -8.93 -1.93 4.45
C CYS A 450 -10.23 -1.19 4.12
N GLY A 451 -10.28 0.06 4.55
CA GLY A 451 -11.31 1.01 4.15
C GLY A 451 -12.01 1.62 5.36
N TYR A 452 -13.13 2.26 5.09
CA TYR A 452 -13.97 2.86 6.11
C TYR A 452 -15.25 2.06 6.24
N ALA A 453 -15.38 1.33 7.34
CA ALA A 453 -16.58 0.58 7.65
C ALA A 453 -17.73 1.54 7.97
N GLN A 454 -18.71 1.58 7.07
CA GLN A 454 -19.92 2.37 7.24
C GLN A 454 -21.09 1.45 7.62
N PRO A 455 -21.94 1.85 8.59
CA PRO A 455 -23.15 1.11 8.90
C PRO A 455 -23.99 0.88 7.64
N SER A 456 -24.35 -0.38 7.35
CA SER A 456 -25.26 -0.67 6.25
C SER A 456 -26.58 0.05 6.51
N SER A 457 -27.03 0.89 5.56
CA SER A 457 -28.41 1.39 5.56
C SER A 457 -29.35 0.18 5.52
N ARG A 458 -30.25 0.08 6.49
CA ARG A 458 -31.25 -0.99 6.56
C ARG A 458 -32.19 -0.98 5.36
#